data_AF-R7H4Z7-F1
#
_entry.id   AF-R7H4Z7-F1
#
_cell.length_a   1.000
_cell.length_b   1.000
_cell.length_c   1.000
_cell.angle_alpha   90.00
_cell.angle_beta   90.00
_cell.angle_gamma   90.00
#
_symmetry.space_group_name_H-M   'P 1'
#
loop_
_entity.id
_entity.type
_entity.pdbx_description
1 polymer ?
#
loop_
_entity_poly.entity_id
_entity_poly.type
_entity_poly.pdbx_seq_one_letter_code
_entity_poly.pdbx_strand_id
1 'polypeptide(L)'
;MKAKRRFNIWLWVLLCVPCLLASCDHNVHDGEDEGGLSVSLTWADEADQGTEVKDVKLWIFNADDGSLVEEKHYSSAKEVASQRFTLPEGSYRILAATNLTEPFTIGEQTRALTNWNNIQIGLTNPKDVKHNAYFGVTDVKIDNKEGNYVVQNPIKSVLAELTIIIENVPKGTEMSGKALDAAWCLFPTQKNGDGDYGLPSIKPTEVEIPTILATESTLKSEVIRLMPTIQGSPASHVYLRLLLPNGTLQEYDITAPAMKVGGKYELRLNYNQMQPKMNLEATINGWTNLNNEVEIK
;
A
#
# COMPACT_ATOMS: atom_id res chain seq x y z
N MET A 1 3.27 34.62 51.71
CA MET A 1 4.35 34.59 50.69
C MET A 1 4.93 33.18 50.68
N LYS A 2 4.94 32.35 49.64
CA LYS A 2 4.94 32.52 48.17
C LYS A 2 3.95 31.50 47.55
N ALA A 3 3.18 31.94 46.56
CA ALA A 3 2.34 31.06 45.74
C ALA A 3 3.21 30.30 44.72
N LYS A 4 3.11 28.97 44.67
CA LYS A 4 3.68 28.15 43.59
C LYS A 4 2.70 28.14 42.42
N ARG A 5 3.04 28.89 41.37
CA ARG A 5 2.36 28.93 40.07
C ARG A 5 2.47 27.53 39.42
N ARG A 6 1.34 26.85 39.24
CA ARG A 6 1.24 25.68 38.35
C ARG A 6 1.27 26.20 36.92
N PHE A 7 2.36 25.95 36.20
CA PHE A 7 2.48 26.31 34.78
C PHE A 7 1.71 25.27 33.96
N ASN A 8 0.65 25.72 33.28
CA ASN A 8 -0.13 24.96 32.32
C ASN A 8 0.73 24.66 31.08
N ILE A 9 1.23 23.43 30.95
CA ILE A 9 1.94 22.93 29.76
C ILE A 9 0.90 22.40 28.77
N TRP A 10 -0.11 23.23 28.47
CA TRP A 10 -1.23 22.88 27.59
C TRP A 10 -1.54 24.00 26.59
N LEU A 11 -0.53 24.81 26.26
CA LEU A 11 -0.68 25.98 25.40
C LEU A 11 0.55 26.28 24.53
N TRP A 12 1.30 25.25 24.11
CA TRP A 12 2.52 25.43 23.28
C TRP A 12 2.69 24.44 22.11
N VAL A 13 1.66 23.66 21.76
CA VAL A 13 1.68 22.76 20.59
C VAL A 13 0.90 23.35 19.39
N LEU A 14 0.24 24.50 19.56
CA LEU A 14 -0.58 25.13 18.51
C LEU A 14 0.16 26.15 17.62
N LEU A 15 1.50 26.17 17.64
CA LEU A 15 2.28 27.20 16.92
C LEU A 15 3.36 26.67 15.96
N CYS A 16 3.30 25.41 15.54
CA CYS A 16 4.19 24.84 14.51
C CYS A 16 3.46 24.20 13.33
N VAL A 17 2.16 24.48 13.14
CA VAL A 17 1.39 24.06 11.94
C VAL A 17 0.69 25.28 11.30
N PRO A 18 1.48 26.26 10.83
CA PRO A 18 1.13 26.89 9.56
C PRO A 18 2.35 27.27 8.69
N CYS A 19 3.39 26.43 8.60
CA CYS A 19 4.55 26.69 7.73
C CYS A 19 4.62 25.84 6.44
N LEU A 20 3.53 25.20 6.01
CA LEU A 20 3.48 24.47 4.72
C LEU A 20 2.50 25.06 3.70
N LEU A 21 1.92 26.24 3.95
CA LEU A 21 1.05 26.95 3.01
C LEU A 21 1.53 28.39 2.83
N ALA A 22 2.63 28.58 2.09
CA ALA A 22 2.93 29.80 1.33
C ALA A 22 4.22 29.60 0.53
N SER A 23 4.15 28.86 -0.57
CA SER A 23 4.97 29.21 -1.74
C SER A 23 4.04 29.95 -2.69
N CYS A 24 3.69 31.18 -2.33
CA CYS A 24 3.23 32.15 -3.31
C CYS A 24 4.43 32.50 -4.18
N ASP A 25 4.60 31.81 -5.30
CA ASP A 25 5.35 32.37 -6.41
C ASP A 25 4.43 33.40 -7.06
N HIS A 26 4.75 34.69 -6.84
CA HIS A 26 4.01 35.80 -7.41
C HIS A 26 4.71 36.19 -8.72
N ASN A 27 3.92 36.18 -9.80
CA ASN A 27 4.23 36.60 -11.17
C ASN A 27 4.84 35.56 -12.11
N VAL A 28 3.97 34.92 -12.90
CA VAL A 28 4.11 34.98 -14.36
C VAL A 28 2.76 34.83 -15.09
N HIS A 29 2.38 35.95 -15.73
CA HIS A 29 1.58 36.14 -16.94
C HIS A 29 0.04 36.20 -16.89
N ASP A 30 -0.42 37.43 -17.12
CA ASP A 30 -1.68 37.82 -17.74
C ASP A 30 -1.98 37.01 -19.02
N GLY A 31 -3.05 36.25 -18.94
CA GLY A 31 -3.71 35.50 -20.01
C GLY A 31 -4.96 34.94 -19.36
N GLU A 32 -6.10 35.00 -20.05
CA GLU A 32 -7.43 34.65 -19.55
C GLU A 32 -7.43 33.39 -18.67
N ASP A 33 -8.27 33.37 -17.63
CA ASP A 33 -8.48 32.28 -16.68
C ASP A 33 -8.80 30.94 -17.39
N GLU A 34 -7.79 30.30 -17.98
CA GLU A 34 -7.89 28.97 -18.55
C GLU A 34 -7.93 27.98 -17.40
N GLY A 35 -9.15 27.66 -17.00
CA GLY A 35 -9.34 26.72 -15.92
C GLY A 35 -8.82 25.33 -16.21
N GLY A 36 -8.34 24.67 -15.16
CA GLY A 36 -7.69 23.38 -15.30
C GLY A 36 -7.83 22.49 -14.08
N LEU A 37 -7.62 21.20 -14.30
CA LEU A 37 -7.56 20.19 -13.26
C LEU A 37 -6.13 20.11 -12.72
N SER A 38 -5.96 20.17 -11.41
CA SER A 38 -4.72 19.86 -10.69
C SER A 38 -4.94 18.64 -9.81
N VAL A 39 -3.96 17.73 -9.77
CA VAL A 39 -4.03 16.48 -9.00
C VAL A 39 -3.10 16.56 -7.80
N SER A 40 -3.65 16.31 -6.61
CA SER A 40 -2.90 16.29 -5.35
C SER A 40 -2.87 14.86 -4.80
N LEU A 41 -1.69 14.27 -4.69
CA LEU A 41 -1.54 12.93 -4.10
C LEU A 41 -1.64 13.01 -2.58
N THR A 42 -2.45 12.14 -1.98
CA THR A 42 -2.62 12.03 -0.52
C THR A 42 -2.47 10.60 -0.04
N TRP A 43 -2.11 10.40 1.21
CA TRP A 43 -2.02 9.05 1.78
C TRP A 43 -3.39 8.56 2.21
N ALA A 44 -3.81 7.40 1.71
CA ALA A 44 -5.04 6.75 2.16
C ALA A 44 -4.89 6.09 3.54
N ASP A 45 -3.66 5.69 3.90
CA ASP A 45 -3.31 5.07 5.18
C ASP A 45 -2.35 5.98 5.96
N GLU A 46 -2.64 6.21 7.23
CA GLU A 46 -1.79 7.00 8.14
C GLU A 46 -0.41 6.36 8.32
N ALA A 47 -0.34 5.02 8.33
CA ALA A 47 0.93 4.30 8.48
C ALA A 47 1.90 4.51 7.30
N ASP A 48 1.39 4.96 6.15
CA ASP A 48 2.20 5.26 4.96
C ASP A 48 2.62 6.74 4.90
N GLN A 49 2.08 7.60 5.79
CA GLN A 49 2.38 9.03 5.80
C GLN A 49 3.87 9.32 6.04
N GLY A 50 4.40 10.30 5.32
CA GLY A 50 5.81 10.68 5.38
C GLY A 50 6.72 9.82 4.50
N THR A 51 6.20 8.80 3.82
CA THR A 51 6.94 8.10 2.77
C THR A 51 7.27 9.06 1.63
N GLU A 52 8.49 9.00 1.11
CA GLU A 52 8.91 9.80 -0.04
C GLU A 52 8.17 9.34 -1.31
N VAL A 53 7.65 10.30 -2.06
CA VAL A 53 6.95 10.09 -3.34
C VAL A 53 7.88 10.45 -4.49
N LYS A 54 8.28 9.44 -5.27
CA LYS A 54 9.12 9.56 -6.47
C LYS A 54 8.56 8.73 -7.63
N ASP A 55 9.05 8.94 -8.86
CA ASP A 55 8.64 8.15 -10.04
C ASP A 55 7.11 8.07 -10.18
N VAL A 56 6.45 9.23 -10.24
CA VAL A 56 4.99 9.31 -10.31
C VAL A 56 4.53 9.18 -11.75
N LYS A 57 3.76 8.15 -12.03
CA LYS A 57 3.06 7.95 -13.30
C LYS A 57 1.60 8.30 -13.12
N LEU A 58 1.08 9.12 -14.02
CA LEU A 58 -0.29 9.60 -13.99
C LEU A 58 -0.95 9.28 -15.32
N TRP A 59 -2.11 8.64 -15.26
CA TRP A 59 -2.99 8.42 -16.40
C TRP A 59 -4.35 9.06 -16.12
N ILE A 60 -4.86 9.79 -17.10
CA ILE A 60 -6.22 10.34 -17.08
C ILE A 60 -6.99 9.65 -18.20
N PHE A 61 -8.12 9.04 -17.84
CA PHE A 61 -9.01 8.37 -18.77
C PHE A 61 -10.34 9.09 -18.83
N ASN A 62 -10.97 9.08 -20.00
CA ASN A 62 -12.39 9.42 -20.11
C ASN A 62 -13.20 8.32 -19.40
N ALA A 63 -14.08 8.70 -18.48
CA ALA A 63 -14.82 7.74 -17.67
C ALA A 63 -15.97 7.06 -18.43
N ASP A 64 -16.45 7.67 -19.52
CA ASP A 64 -17.58 7.18 -20.30
C ASP A 64 -17.16 6.08 -21.30
N ASP A 65 -16.05 6.27 -22.01
CA ASP A 65 -15.56 5.32 -23.02
C ASP A 65 -14.28 4.56 -22.63
N GLY A 66 -13.63 4.95 -21.53
CA GLY A 66 -12.40 4.32 -21.03
C GLY A 66 -11.14 4.63 -21.86
N SER A 67 -11.21 5.59 -22.78
CA SER A 67 -10.07 6.02 -23.59
C SER A 67 -9.03 6.79 -22.75
N LEU A 68 -7.76 6.61 -23.07
CA LEU A 68 -6.67 7.38 -22.47
C LEU A 68 -6.68 8.82 -23.03
N VAL A 69 -6.71 9.80 -22.14
CA VAL A 69 -6.71 11.23 -22.45
C VAL A 69 -5.32 11.83 -22.24
N GLU A 70 -4.70 11.55 -21.09
CA GLU A 70 -3.35 12.03 -20.76
C GLU A 70 -2.54 10.92 -20.08
N GLU A 71 -1.25 10.87 -20.41
CA GLU A 71 -0.26 10.05 -19.73
C GLU A 71 0.97 10.90 -19.45
N LYS A 72 1.36 11.00 -18.19
CA LYS A 72 2.48 11.84 -17.73
C LYS A 72 3.34 11.09 -16.72
N HIS A 73 4.58 11.53 -16.63
CA HIS A 73 5.55 11.05 -15.67
C HIS A 73 6.21 12.26 -14.98
N TYR A 74 6.24 12.23 -13.66
CA TYR A 74 6.81 13.25 -12.79
C TYR A 74 7.79 12.64 -11.81
N SER A 75 8.75 13.44 -11.36
CA SER A 75 9.75 13.01 -10.40
C SER A 75 9.26 13.07 -8.95
N SER A 76 8.20 13.84 -8.66
CA SER A 76 7.71 14.07 -7.30
C SER A 76 6.23 14.45 -7.22
N ALA A 77 5.64 14.34 -6.02
CA ALA A 77 4.27 14.82 -5.75
C ALA A 77 4.08 16.33 -6.01
N LYS A 78 5.13 17.14 -5.79
CA LYS A 78 5.08 18.59 -6.00
C LYS A 78 4.89 18.93 -7.48
N GLU A 79 5.60 18.22 -8.37
CA GLU A 79 5.45 18.41 -9.82
C GLU A 79 4.04 18.05 -10.29
N VAL A 80 3.48 16.94 -9.79
CA VAL A 80 2.09 16.53 -10.09
C VAL A 80 1.11 17.62 -9.67
N ALA A 81 1.25 18.15 -8.46
CA ALA A 81 0.37 19.20 -7.93
C ALA A 81 0.52 20.54 -8.64
N SER A 82 1.67 20.81 -9.26
CA SER A 82 1.89 22.01 -10.06
C SER A 82 1.33 21.92 -11.48
N GLN A 83 1.04 20.71 -11.96
CA GLN A 83 0.47 20.52 -13.29
C GLN A 83 -0.99 20.97 -13.31
N ARG A 84 -1.33 21.74 -14.34
CA ARG A 84 -2.71 22.06 -14.71
C ARG A 84 -3.05 21.36 -16.02
N PHE A 85 -4.10 20.54 -16.01
CA PHE A 85 -4.63 19.88 -17.19
C PHE A 85 -5.85 20.64 -17.70
N THR A 86 -5.76 21.14 -18.93
CA THR A 86 -6.91 21.72 -19.62
C THR A 86 -7.69 20.60 -20.28
N LEU A 87 -8.82 20.22 -19.69
CA LEU A 87 -9.67 19.12 -20.15
C LEU A 87 -11.07 19.67 -20.50
N PRO A 88 -11.73 19.15 -21.54
CA PRO A 88 -13.11 19.53 -21.85
C PRO A 88 -14.08 19.08 -20.75
N GLU A 89 -15.30 19.63 -20.75
CA GLU A 89 -16.38 19.16 -19.89
C GLU A 89 -16.60 17.66 -20.08
N GLY A 90 -16.69 16.92 -18.97
CA GLY A 90 -16.77 15.47 -19.00
C GLY A 90 -16.47 14.83 -17.66
N SER A 91 -16.61 13.50 -17.63
CA SER A 91 -16.24 12.67 -16.49
C SER A 91 -14.92 11.97 -16.78
N TYR A 92 -14.00 12.00 -15.83
CA TYR A 92 -12.67 11.43 -15.98
C TYR A 92 -12.33 10.54 -14.79
N ARG A 93 -11.43 9.59 -15.05
CA ARG A 93 -10.85 8.74 -14.01
C ARG A 93 -9.34 8.85 -14.05
N ILE A 94 -8.77 9.14 -12.89
CA ILE A 94 -7.35 9.41 -12.71
C ILE A 94 -6.74 8.22 -11.99
N LEU A 95 -5.72 7.61 -12.58
CA LEU A 95 -4.83 6.67 -11.92
C LEU A 95 -3.50 7.37 -11.67
N ALA A 96 -3.07 7.45 -10.41
CA ALA A 96 -1.68 7.72 -10.08
C ALA A 96 -1.03 6.46 -9.57
N ALA A 97 0.24 6.24 -9.93
CA ALA A 97 1.09 5.26 -9.29
C ALA A 97 2.48 5.85 -9.05
N THR A 98 3.13 5.47 -7.95
CA THR A 98 4.42 6.05 -7.53
C THR A 98 5.31 4.96 -6.95
N ASN A 99 6.62 5.21 -6.98
CA ASN A 99 7.66 4.33 -6.48
C ASN A 99 7.67 2.96 -7.19
N LEU A 100 7.30 2.94 -8.48
CA LEU A 100 7.31 1.73 -9.32
C LEU A 100 8.72 1.43 -9.87
N THR A 101 9.71 1.51 -9.00
CA THR A 101 11.09 1.13 -9.29
C THR A 101 11.29 -0.37 -9.09
N GLU A 102 12.42 -0.93 -9.57
CA GLU A 102 12.75 -2.34 -9.33
C GLU A 102 12.54 -2.72 -7.84
N PRO A 103 11.87 -3.85 -7.53
CA PRO A 103 11.50 -4.96 -8.42
C PRO A 103 10.12 -4.85 -9.09
N PHE A 104 9.40 -3.73 -8.96
CA PHE A 104 8.08 -3.56 -9.55
C PHE A 104 8.13 -3.54 -11.08
N THR A 105 7.10 -4.12 -11.70
CA THR A 105 6.87 -4.07 -13.14
C THR A 105 5.52 -3.46 -13.44
N ILE A 106 5.44 -2.76 -14.58
CA ILE A 106 4.16 -2.37 -15.17
C ILE A 106 4.00 -3.19 -16.44
N GLY A 107 2.92 -3.97 -16.49
CA GLY A 107 2.52 -4.72 -17.68
C GLY A 107 1.22 -4.18 -18.27
N GLU A 108 1.03 -4.44 -19.55
CA GLU A 108 -0.27 -4.34 -20.22
C GLU A 108 -0.67 -5.74 -20.66
N GLN A 109 -1.93 -6.16 -20.47
CA GLN A 109 -2.39 -7.47 -20.96
C GLN A 109 -2.15 -7.67 -22.48
N THR A 110 -2.09 -6.58 -23.26
CA THR A 110 -1.74 -6.58 -24.68
C THR A 110 -1.08 -5.25 -25.04
N ARG A 111 0.10 -5.30 -25.70
CA ARG A 111 0.98 -4.17 -26.10
C ARG A 111 0.37 -3.09 -27.02
N ALA A 112 -0.95 -3.05 -27.19
CA ALA A 112 -1.56 -2.28 -28.27
C ALA A 112 -2.14 -0.94 -27.83
N LEU A 113 -2.74 -0.80 -26.64
CA LEU A 113 -3.30 0.46 -26.14
C LEU A 113 -3.46 0.38 -24.62
N THR A 114 -3.10 1.45 -23.90
CA THR A 114 -3.42 1.64 -22.47
C THR A 114 -4.94 1.67 -22.31
N ASN A 115 -5.54 0.51 -22.05
CA ASN A 115 -6.95 0.38 -21.71
C ASN A 115 -7.04 0.43 -20.18
N TRP A 116 -8.01 1.19 -19.66
CA TRP A 116 -8.33 1.27 -18.23
C TRP A 116 -8.20 -0.09 -17.53
N ASN A 117 -8.75 -1.16 -18.10
CA ASN A 117 -8.79 -2.48 -17.45
C ASN A 117 -7.49 -3.31 -17.54
N ASN A 118 -6.49 -2.88 -18.31
CA ASN A 118 -5.35 -3.71 -18.67
C ASN A 118 -4.04 -3.38 -17.94
N ILE A 119 -4.03 -2.34 -17.09
CA ILE A 119 -2.86 -1.97 -16.31
C ILE A 119 -2.62 -3.04 -15.25
N GLN A 120 -1.38 -3.53 -15.17
CA GLN A 120 -0.94 -4.52 -14.19
C GLN A 120 0.30 -4.03 -13.47
N ILE A 121 0.31 -4.14 -12.15
CA ILE A 121 1.51 -3.94 -11.33
C ILE A 121 1.96 -5.31 -10.84
N GLY A 122 3.17 -5.71 -11.22
CA GLY A 122 3.77 -7.00 -10.88
C GLY A 122 5.10 -6.86 -10.13
N LEU A 123 5.73 -8.00 -9.85
CA LEU A 123 7.10 -8.08 -9.34
C LEU A 123 7.93 -8.96 -10.28
N THR A 124 9.16 -8.56 -10.59
CA THR A 124 10.13 -9.42 -11.29
C THR A 124 10.61 -10.56 -10.41
N ASN A 125 10.85 -10.28 -9.14
CA ASN A 125 11.20 -11.24 -8.10
C ASN A 125 10.43 -10.88 -6.81
N PRO A 126 9.53 -11.75 -6.32
CA PRO A 126 8.75 -11.46 -5.13
C PRO A 126 9.55 -11.64 -3.83
N LYS A 127 10.78 -12.16 -3.89
CA LYS A 127 11.65 -12.35 -2.72
C LYS A 127 12.37 -11.05 -2.36
N ASP A 128 12.47 -10.79 -1.05
CA ASP A 128 13.28 -9.70 -0.45
C ASP A 128 12.90 -8.27 -0.87
N VAL A 129 11.64 -8.02 -1.22
CA VAL A 129 11.15 -6.67 -1.59
C VAL A 129 11.23 -5.70 -0.40
N LYS A 130 12.07 -4.66 -0.53
CA LYS A 130 12.41 -3.73 0.57
C LYS A 130 11.49 -2.53 0.73
N HIS A 131 10.79 -2.12 -0.33
CA HIS A 131 9.92 -0.95 -0.32
C HIS A 131 8.60 -1.24 -1.02
N ASN A 132 7.56 -0.50 -0.67
CA ASN A 132 6.28 -0.58 -1.36
C ASN A 132 6.24 0.40 -2.54
N ALA A 133 5.40 0.09 -3.51
CA ALA A 133 4.89 1.04 -4.48
C ALA A 133 3.47 1.42 -4.07
N TYR A 134 2.95 2.51 -4.63
CA TYR A 134 1.65 3.02 -4.24
C TYR A 134 0.82 3.38 -5.47
N PHE A 135 -0.50 3.28 -5.35
CA PHE A 135 -1.42 3.66 -6.39
C PHE A 135 -2.72 4.24 -5.82
N GLY A 136 -3.39 5.08 -6.59
CA GLY A 136 -4.64 5.71 -6.23
C GLY A 136 -5.52 5.93 -7.45
N VAL A 137 -6.83 5.73 -7.29
CA VAL A 137 -7.82 5.98 -8.34
C VAL A 137 -8.85 6.98 -7.85
N THR A 138 -9.14 7.99 -8.65
CA THR A 138 -10.17 8.99 -8.33
C THR A 138 -10.98 9.37 -9.56
N ASP A 139 -12.30 9.40 -9.41
CA ASP A 139 -13.23 9.92 -10.40
C ASP A 139 -13.40 11.43 -10.20
N VAL A 140 -13.42 12.20 -11.29
CA VAL A 140 -13.66 13.63 -11.29
C VAL A 140 -14.63 14.01 -12.40
N LYS A 141 -15.49 15.00 -12.16
CA LYS A 141 -16.36 15.59 -13.18
C LYS A 141 -15.98 17.05 -13.37
N ILE A 142 -15.69 17.43 -14.61
CA ILE A 142 -15.42 18.80 -15.03
C ILE A 142 -16.68 19.32 -15.68
N ASP A 143 -17.21 20.44 -15.19
CA ASP A 143 -18.44 21.08 -15.69
C ASP A 143 -18.21 22.50 -16.24
N ASN A 144 -16.95 22.93 -16.36
CA ASN A 144 -16.47 24.22 -16.87
C ASN A 144 -17.11 25.46 -16.21
N LYS A 145 -17.81 25.30 -15.08
CA LYS A 145 -18.30 26.41 -14.26
C LYS A 145 -17.25 26.89 -13.26
N GLU A 146 -16.41 25.97 -12.80
CA GLU A 146 -15.28 26.29 -11.94
C GLU A 146 -14.06 26.56 -12.82
N GLY A 147 -13.42 27.70 -12.60
CA GLY A 147 -12.21 28.07 -13.31
C GLY A 147 -10.98 27.30 -12.83
N ASN A 148 -11.03 26.42 -11.82
CA ASN A 148 -9.91 25.55 -11.42
C ASN A 148 -10.43 24.40 -10.56
N TYR A 149 -10.08 23.16 -10.90
CA TYR A 149 -10.42 21.97 -10.13
C TYR A 149 -9.17 21.43 -9.43
N VAL A 150 -9.24 21.17 -8.12
CA VAL A 150 -8.17 20.47 -7.40
C VAL A 150 -8.73 19.16 -6.86
N VAL A 151 -8.24 18.04 -7.37
CA VAL A 151 -8.69 16.70 -6.96
C VAL A 151 -7.64 16.05 -6.06
N GLN A 152 -8.10 15.52 -4.92
CA GLN A 152 -7.26 14.68 -4.07
C GLN A 152 -7.29 13.25 -4.61
N ASN A 153 -6.12 12.64 -4.78
CA ASN A 153 -5.97 11.26 -5.20
C ASN A 153 -5.33 10.45 -4.06
N PRO A 154 -6.15 9.75 -3.25
CA PRO A 154 -5.64 8.94 -2.15
C PRO A 154 -4.89 7.73 -2.70
N ILE A 155 -3.58 7.69 -2.48
CA ILE A 155 -2.71 6.57 -2.82
C ILE A 155 -2.56 5.62 -1.64
N LYS A 156 -2.54 4.32 -1.94
CA LYS A 156 -2.32 3.23 -0.96
C LYS A 156 -1.28 2.25 -1.48
N SER A 157 -0.69 1.52 -0.54
CA SER A 157 0.29 0.47 -0.81
C SER A 157 -0.22 -0.58 -1.81
N VAL A 158 0.63 -0.98 -2.76
CA VAL A 158 0.36 -2.08 -3.71
C VAL A 158 0.44 -3.42 -3.00
N LEU A 159 1.53 -3.62 -2.25
CA LEU A 159 1.81 -4.87 -1.55
C LEU A 159 1.14 -4.91 -0.18
N ALA A 160 0.79 -6.11 0.25
CA ALA A 160 0.52 -6.40 1.64
C ALA A 160 1.84 -6.55 2.41
N GLU A 161 1.80 -6.22 3.70
CA GLU A 161 2.92 -6.33 4.62
C GLU A 161 2.62 -7.38 5.68
N LEU A 162 3.53 -8.32 5.89
CA LEU A 162 3.41 -9.39 6.88
C LEU A 162 4.62 -9.37 7.82
N THR A 163 4.35 -9.31 9.11
CA THR A 163 5.34 -9.55 10.16
C THR A 163 5.01 -10.86 10.87
N ILE A 164 5.98 -11.76 10.98
CA ILE A 164 5.82 -13.03 11.69
C ILE A 164 6.56 -12.95 13.02
N ILE A 165 5.86 -13.30 14.09
CA ILE A 165 6.37 -13.32 15.46
C ILE A 165 6.06 -14.69 16.06
N ILE A 166 7.10 -15.40 16.51
CA ILE A 166 6.95 -16.66 17.24
C ILE A 166 7.58 -16.51 18.62
N GLU A 167 6.75 -16.57 19.65
CA GLU A 167 7.15 -16.45 21.04
C GLU A 167 7.46 -17.82 21.64
N ASN A 168 8.35 -17.84 22.63
CA ASN A 168 8.76 -19.03 23.38
C ASN A 168 9.45 -20.12 22.54
N VAL A 169 10.12 -19.72 21.46
CA VAL A 169 10.95 -20.63 20.66
C VAL A 169 12.26 -20.96 21.40
N PRO A 170 12.82 -22.18 21.24
CA PRO A 170 14.16 -22.47 21.73
C PRO A 170 15.21 -21.55 21.08
N LYS A 171 16.13 -20.99 21.87
CA LYS A 171 17.24 -20.16 21.36
C LYS A 171 18.07 -20.96 20.34
N GLY A 172 18.36 -20.35 19.20
CA GLY A 172 19.05 -20.99 18.07
C GLY A 172 18.12 -21.73 17.10
N THR A 173 16.80 -21.63 17.26
CA THR A 173 15.84 -22.11 16.26
C THR A 173 15.93 -21.28 14.99
N GLU A 174 16.01 -21.93 13.84
CA GLU A 174 15.94 -21.29 12.52
C GLU A 174 14.52 -21.42 11.95
N MET A 175 13.93 -20.30 11.52
CA MET A 175 12.67 -20.28 10.77
C MET A 175 12.94 -20.01 9.31
N SER A 176 12.28 -20.76 8.45
CA SER A 176 12.11 -20.48 7.02
C SER A 176 10.65 -20.77 6.63
N GLY A 177 10.25 -20.45 5.41
CA GLY A 177 8.87 -20.69 5.01
C GLY A 177 8.50 -20.11 3.65
N LYS A 178 7.20 -20.13 3.35
CA LYS A 178 6.62 -19.59 2.13
C LYS A 178 5.23 -19.02 2.39
N ALA A 179 4.88 -17.92 1.71
CA ALA A 179 3.49 -17.59 1.43
C ALA A 179 3.09 -18.27 0.12
N LEU A 180 1.98 -19.00 0.08
CA LEU A 180 1.67 -19.92 -1.02
C LEU A 180 0.74 -19.33 -2.08
N ASP A 181 -0.05 -18.33 -1.72
CA ASP A 181 -1.17 -17.81 -2.51
C ASP A 181 -1.15 -16.29 -2.66
N ALA A 182 0.04 -15.70 -2.68
CA ALA A 182 0.23 -14.32 -3.12
C ALA A 182 -0.12 -14.21 -4.61
N ALA A 183 -0.82 -13.14 -4.99
CA ALA A 183 -1.16 -12.90 -6.39
C ALA A 183 0.10 -12.66 -7.24
N TRP A 184 0.05 -13.06 -8.51
CA TRP A 184 1.13 -12.77 -9.45
C TRP A 184 1.26 -11.26 -9.77
N CYS A 185 0.12 -10.57 -9.89
CA CYS A 185 0.06 -9.12 -10.09
C CYS A 185 -1.21 -8.51 -9.48
N LEU A 186 -1.25 -7.18 -9.46
CA LEU A 186 -2.40 -6.36 -9.09
C LEU A 186 -2.92 -5.61 -10.31
N PHE A 187 -4.24 -5.57 -10.48
CA PHE A 187 -4.93 -4.68 -11.42
C PHE A 187 -5.42 -3.43 -10.67
N PRO A 188 -4.67 -2.31 -10.66
CA PRO A 188 -4.99 -1.13 -9.85
C PRO A 188 -6.30 -0.45 -10.25
N THR A 189 -6.75 -0.65 -11.48
CA THR A 189 -7.93 -0.01 -12.08
C THR A 189 -9.20 -0.84 -12.00
N GLN A 190 -9.10 -2.07 -11.52
CA GLN A 190 -10.26 -2.95 -11.33
C GLN A 190 -10.66 -2.95 -9.85
N LYS A 191 -11.97 -3.05 -9.61
CA LYS A 191 -12.53 -3.09 -8.26
C LYS A 191 -12.52 -4.52 -7.72
N ASN A 192 -12.21 -4.65 -6.43
CA ASN A 192 -12.33 -5.90 -5.69
C ASN A 192 -13.78 -6.14 -5.22
N GLY A 193 -14.00 -7.26 -4.50
CA GLY A 193 -15.33 -7.61 -3.98
C GLY A 193 -15.91 -6.62 -2.96
N ASP A 194 -15.06 -5.79 -2.33
CA ASP A 194 -15.46 -4.73 -1.41
C ASP A 194 -15.82 -3.42 -2.15
N GLY A 195 -15.61 -3.36 -3.48
CA GLY A 195 -15.85 -2.18 -4.31
C GLY A 195 -14.67 -1.21 -4.41
N ASP A 196 -13.55 -1.54 -3.76
CA ASP A 196 -12.33 -0.74 -3.78
C ASP A 196 -11.44 -1.06 -4.98
N TYR A 197 -10.73 -0.06 -5.49
CA TYR A 197 -9.72 -0.24 -6.54
C TYR A 197 -8.50 -1.05 -6.05
N GLY A 198 -7.98 -1.88 -6.93
CA GLY A 198 -6.91 -2.85 -6.66
C GLY A 198 -7.46 -4.26 -6.57
N LEU A 199 -7.50 -4.95 -7.70
CA LEU A 199 -7.91 -6.35 -7.78
C LEU A 199 -6.69 -7.27 -7.92
N PRO A 200 -6.42 -8.16 -6.96
CA PRO A 200 -5.34 -9.14 -7.10
C PRO A 200 -5.64 -10.13 -8.24
N SER A 201 -4.61 -10.58 -8.97
CA SER A 201 -4.78 -11.59 -10.01
C SER A 201 -5.17 -12.96 -9.42
N ILE A 202 -5.76 -13.83 -10.24
CA ILE A 202 -6.15 -15.20 -9.86
C ILE A 202 -4.98 -16.19 -9.83
N LYS A 203 -3.83 -15.84 -10.44
CA LYS A 203 -2.69 -16.74 -10.54
C LYS A 203 -1.87 -16.67 -9.25
N PRO A 204 -1.73 -17.76 -8.49
CA PRO A 204 -0.91 -17.77 -7.28
C PRO A 204 0.58 -17.78 -7.63
N THR A 205 1.38 -17.20 -6.75
CA THR A 205 2.84 -17.20 -6.76
C THR A 205 3.33 -17.50 -5.35
N GLU A 206 4.24 -18.46 -5.24
CA GLU A 206 4.91 -18.73 -3.96
C GLU A 206 5.96 -17.66 -3.69
N VAL A 207 5.99 -17.14 -2.47
CA VAL A 207 6.97 -16.17 -2.00
C VAL A 207 7.75 -16.77 -0.85
N GLU A 208 9.06 -16.88 -1.01
CA GLU A 208 9.94 -17.37 0.05
C GLU A 208 10.02 -16.37 1.21
N ILE A 209 9.85 -16.88 2.42
CA ILE A 209 10.05 -16.13 3.65
C ILE A 209 11.55 -16.14 3.99
N PRO A 210 12.16 -14.98 4.35
CA PRO A 210 13.55 -14.93 4.75
C PRO A 210 13.87 -15.90 5.89
N THR A 211 15.04 -16.53 5.81
CA THR A 211 15.52 -17.38 6.89
C THR A 211 15.94 -16.53 8.08
N ILE A 212 15.38 -16.80 9.25
CA ILE A 212 15.58 -16.01 10.47
C ILE A 212 16.04 -16.94 11.59
N LEU A 213 17.09 -16.53 12.29
CA LEU A 213 17.61 -17.24 13.46
C LEU A 213 17.11 -16.59 14.74
N ALA A 214 16.52 -17.36 15.64
CA ALA A 214 16.14 -16.91 16.97
C ALA A 214 17.39 -16.70 17.83
N THR A 215 17.76 -15.43 18.08
CA THR A 215 18.88 -15.08 18.98
C THR A 215 18.49 -15.19 20.45
N GLU A 216 17.20 -15.08 20.75
CA GLU A 216 16.60 -15.20 22.09
C GLU A 216 15.34 -16.09 22.02
N SER A 217 14.47 -16.03 23.02
CA SER A 217 13.22 -16.82 23.09
C SER A 217 12.08 -16.30 22.20
N THR A 218 12.36 -15.35 21.30
CA THR A 218 11.39 -14.79 20.36
C THR A 218 12.03 -14.69 19.00
N LEU A 219 11.31 -15.15 17.99
CA LEU A 219 11.63 -14.94 16.59
C LEU A 219 10.73 -13.84 16.06
N LYS A 220 11.30 -12.81 15.43
CA LYS A 220 10.55 -11.76 14.76
C LYS A 220 11.18 -11.50 13.39
N SER A 221 10.36 -11.55 12.34
CA SER A 221 10.80 -11.17 11.01
C SER A 221 10.92 -9.65 10.86
N GLU A 222 11.72 -9.20 9.90
CA GLU A 222 11.47 -7.91 9.27
C GLU A 222 10.11 -7.94 8.56
N VAL A 223 9.63 -6.77 8.11
CA VAL A 223 8.41 -6.69 7.30
C VAL A 223 8.64 -7.41 5.97
N ILE A 224 7.85 -8.45 5.73
CA ILE A 224 7.81 -9.21 4.49
C ILE A 224 6.76 -8.54 3.60
N ARG A 225 7.15 -8.12 2.39
CA ARG A 225 6.23 -7.52 1.43
C ARG A 225 5.90 -8.51 0.35
N LEU A 226 4.61 -8.76 0.14
CA LEU A 226 4.12 -9.69 -0.86
C LEU A 226 2.89 -9.12 -1.56
N MET A 227 2.61 -9.61 -2.76
CA MET A 227 1.34 -9.31 -3.40
C MET A 227 0.18 -9.80 -2.53
N PRO A 228 -0.97 -9.12 -2.53
CA PRO A 228 -2.15 -9.55 -1.78
C PRO A 228 -2.59 -10.96 -2.15
N THR A 229 -3.41 -11.59 -1.32
CA THR A 229 -3.97 -12.92 -1.60
C THR A 229 -4.74 -12.90 -2.92
N ILE A 230 -4.63 -13.98 -3.71
CA ILE A 230 -5.33 -14.13 -4.99
C ILE A 230 -6.84 -13.83 -4.89
N GLN A 231 -7.39 -13.25 -5.96
CA GLN A 231 -8.84 -13.04 -6.04
C GLN A 231 -9.60 -14.36 -5.92
N GLY A 232 -10.71 -14.33 -5.17
CA GLY A 232 -11.61 -15.47 -4.98
C GLY A 232 -11.21 -16.40 -3.84
N SER A 233 -10.01 -16.25 -3.26
CA SER A 233 -9.65 -16.96 -2.03
C SER A 233 -10.07 -16.15 -0.80
N PRO A 234 -10.82 -16.73 0.15
CA PRO A 234 -11.16 -16.08 1.41
C PRO A 234 -9.99 -16.11 2.43
N ALA A 235 -8.95 -16.88 2.16
CA ALA A 235 -7.85 -17.14 3.08
C ALA A 235 -6.49 -16.99 2.39
N SER A 236 -5.49 -16.62 3.18
CA SER A 236 -4.09 -16.70 2.85
C SER A 236 -3.47 -17.97 3.46
N HIS A 237 -2.43 -18.50 2.82
CA HIS A 237 -1.76 -19.70 3.29
C HIS A 237 -0.27 -19.45 3.49
N VAL A 238 0.20 -19.69 4.71
CA VAL A 238 1.61 -19.55 5.10
C VAL A 238 2.12 -20.91 5.57
N TYR A 239 3.18 -21.39 4.94
CA TYR A 239 3.92 -22.56 5.37
C TYR A 239 5.18 -22.13 6.12
N LEU A 240 5.39 -22.63 7.33
CA LEU A 240 6.58 -22.37 8.14
C LEU A 240 7.33 -23.66 8.46
N ARG A 241 8.65 -23.54 8.49
CA ARG A 241 9.59 -24.60 8.81
C ARG A 241 10.49 -24.11 9.95
N LEU A 242 10.46 -24.80 11.09
CA LEU A 242 11.32 -24.53 12.24
C LEU A 242 12.37 -25.65 12.39
N LEU A 243 13.64 -25.30 12.25
CA LEU A 243 14.76 -26.19 12.55
C LEU A 243 15.27 -25.86 13.97
N LEU A 244 15.01 -26.76 14.90
CA LEU A 244 15.42 -26.61 16.30
C LEU A 244 16.95 -26.80 16.47
N PRO A 245 17.56 -26.28 17.55
CA PRO A 245 19.00 -26.43 17.82
C PRO A 245 19.48 -27.88 17.91
N ASN A 246 18.59 -28.80 18.28
CA ASN A 246 18.88 -30.23 18.36
C ASN A 246 18.79 -30.94 16.99
N GLY A 247 18.57 -30.21 15.90
CA GLY A 247 18.40 -30.72 14.54
C GLY A 247 16.98 -31.24 14.23
N THR A 248 16.04 -31.15 15.17
CA THR A 248 14.65 -31.57 14.95
C THR A 248 13.98 -30.59 14.00
N LEU A 249 13.32 -31.13 12.98
CA LEU A 249 12.56 -30.34 12.02
C LEU A 249 11.06 -30.37 12.34
N GLN A 250 10.43 -29.21 12.34
CA GLN A 250 8.99 -29.05 12.51
C GLN A 250 8.41 -28.20 11.38
N GLU A 251 7.23 -28.57 10.91
CA GLU A 251 6.57 -27.97 9.75
C GLU A 251 5.13 -27.61 10.11
N TYR A 252 4.67 -26.46 9.61
CA TYR A 252 3.40 -25.86 9.98
C TYR A 252 2.69 -25.31 8.75
N ASP A 253 1.48 -25.80 8.48
CA ASP A 253 0.55 -25.26 7.51
C ASP A 253 -0.43 -24.31 8.21
N ILE A 254 -0.41 -23.04 7.84
CA ILE A 254 -1.19 -21.98 8.49
C ILE A 254 -2.16 -21.40 7.49
N THR A 255 -3.45 -21.54 7.78
CA THR A 255 -4.53 -20.83 7.09
C THR A 255 -4.86 -19.59 7.88
N ALA A 256 -4.78 -18.41 7.28
CA ALA A 256 -5.17 -17.15 7.91
C ALA A 256 -6.17 -16.41 7.01
N PRO A 257 -6.89 -15.38 7.50
CA PRO A 257 -7.71 -14.53 6.65
C PRO A 257 -6.89 -13.96 5.47
N ALA A 258 -7.57 -13.68 4.34
CA ALA A 258 -6.91 -13.13 3.16
C ALA A 258 -6.18 -11.80 3.46
N MET A 259 -4.96 -11.67 2.93
CA MET A 259 -4.22 -10.42 2.94
C MET A 259 -4.74 -9.52 1.82
N LYS A 260 -5.17 -8.30 2.18
CA LYS A 260 -5.74 -7.30 1.28
C LYS A 260 -4.66 -6.36 0.74
N VAL A 261 -5.01 -5.66 -0.34
CA VAL A 261 -4.18 -4.60 -0.95
C VAL A 261 -3.81 -3.55 0.08
N GLY A 262 -2.51 -3.32 0.24
CA GLY A 262 -1.97 -2.37 1.22
C GLY A 262 -2.17 -2.74 2.69
N GLY A 263 -2.71 -3.93 2.97
CA GLY A 263 -2.95 -4.39 4.33
C GLY A 263 -1.66 -4.71 5.07
N LYS A 264 -1.62 -4.39 6.36
CA LYS A 264 -0.49 -4.59 7.26
C LYS A 264 -0.88 -5.61 8.32
N TYR A 265 -0.17 -6.73 8.36
CA TYR A 265 -0.55 -7.91 9.11
C TYR A 265 0.54 -8.37 10.07
N GLU A 266 0.12 -8.80 11.25
CA GLU A 266 0.96 -9.51 12.20
C GLU A 266 0.44 -10.94 12.40
N LEU A 267 1.31 -11.91 12.12
CA LEU A 267 1.13 -13.32 12.46
C LEU A 267 1.92 -13.61 13.73
N ARG A 268 1.24 -13.59 14.87
CA ARG A 268 1.82 -13.85 16.19
C ARG A 268 1.42 -15.23 16.69
N LEU A 269 2.42 -16.09 16.92
CA LEU A 269 2.24 -17.47 17.35
C LEU A 269 2.98 -17.72 18.67
N ASN A 270 2.44 -18.58 19.51
CA ASN A 270 3.15 -19.12 20.66
C ASN A 270 3.64 -20.54 20.33
N TYR A 271 4.95 -20.74 20.32
CA TYR A 271 5.58 -22.02 19.95
C TYR A 271 4.98 -23.22 20.67
N ASN A 272 4.69 -23.08 21.97
CA ASN A 272 4.15 -24.18 22.80
C ASN A 272 2.71 -24.56 22.46
N GLN A 273 2.02 -23.76 21.64
CA GLN A 273 0.64 -23.95 21.22
C GLN A 273 0.53 -24.27 19.73
N MET A 274 1.64 -24.20 18.98
CA MET A 274 1.64 -24.46 17.54
C MET A 274 1.37 -25.93 17.26
N GLN A 275 0.53 -26.19 16.26
CA GLN A 275 0.21 -27.52 15.74
C GLN A 275 0.54 -27.59 14.26
N PRO A 276 0.88 -28.77 13.69
CA PRO A 276 1.26 -28.88 12.28
C PRO A 276 0.26 -28.27 11.29
N LYS A 277 -1.02 -28.17 11.66
CA LYS A 277 -2.06 -27.46 10.90
C LYS A 277 -2.77 -26.48 11.81
N MET A 278 -2.85 -25.22 11.41
CA MET A 278 -3.51 -24.15 12.16
C MET A 278 -4.46 -23.38 11.27
N ASN A 279 -5.64 -23.08 11.78
CA ASN A 279 -6.59 -22.17 11.13
C ASN A 279 -6.79 -20.98 12.06
N LEU A 280 -6.38 -19.80 11.59
CA LEU A 280 -6.43 -18.57 12.34
C LEU A 280 -7.68 -17.79 11.93
N GLU A 281 -8.31 -17.17 12.91
CA GLU A 281 -9.41 -16.23 12.72
C GLU A 281 -8.93 -14.83 13.12
N ALA A 282 -9.44 -13.80 12.45
CA ALA A 282 -9.06 -12.42 12.71
C ALA A 282 -9.25 -12.08 14.19
N THR A 283 -8.23 -11.54 14.85
CA THR A 283 -8.21 -11.08 16.25
C THR A 283 -8.49 -12.14 17.33
N ILE A 284 -8.69 -13.43 17.00
CA ILE A 284 -8.93 -14.50 17.98
C ILE A 284 -7.69 -15.38 18.17
N ASN A 285 -6.97 -15.72 17.08
CA ASN A 285 -5.85 -16.68 17.12
C ASN A 285 -4.59 -16.15 16.41
N GLY A 286 -4.04 -15.01 16.85
CA GLY A 286 -2.70 -14.59 16.41
C GLY A 286 -2.60 -13.99 14.99
N TRP A 287 -3.73 -13.67 14.35
CA TRP A 287 -3.76 -12.88 13.11
C TRP A 287 -4.37 -11.50 13.38
N THR A 288 -3.57 -10.45 13.20
CA THR A 288 -3.99 -9.06 13.43
C THR A 288 -3.82 -8.24 12.16
N ASN A 289 -4.87 -7.53 11.75
CA ASN A 289 -4.79 -6.49 10.73
C ASN A 289 -4.56 -5.13 11.41
N LEU A 290 -3.35 -4.60 11.29
CA LEU A 290 -2.92 -3.37 11.96
C LEU A 290 -3.61 -2.12 11.40
N ASN A 291 -4.13 -2.17 10.16
CA ASN A 291 -4.95 -1.08 9.62
C ASN A 291 -6.24 -0.85 10.41
N ASN A 292 -6.74 -1.85 11.14
CA ASN A 292 -7.97 -1.75 11.93
C ASN A 292 -7.73 -1.30 13.38
N GLU A 293 -6.48 -1.27 13.86
CA GLU A 293 -6.14 -0.85 15.23
C GLU A 293 -6.00 0.66 15.37
N VAL A 294 -5.94 1.39 14.25
CA VAL A 294 -6.02 2.86 14.23
C VAL A 294 -7.50 3.22 14.32
N GLU A 295 -8.01 3.35 15.54
CA GLU A 295 -9.33 3.98 15.77
C GLU A 295 -9.32 5.37 15.11
N ILE A 296 -10.15 5.53 14.08
CA ILE A 296 -10.54 6.85 13.57
C ILE A 296 -11.21 7.58 14.74
N LYS A 297 -10.52 8.57 15.31
CA LYS A 297 -11.08 9.50 16.30
C LYS A 297 -11.67 10.73 15.62
#